data_AF-A0A0H3AWZ4-F1
#
_entry.id   AF-A0A0H3AWZ4-F1
#
_cell.length_a   1.000
_cell.length_b   1.000
_cell.length_c   1.000
_cell.angle_alpha   90.00
_cell.angle_beta   90.00
_cell.angle_gamma   90.00
#
_symmetry.space_group_name_H-M   'P 1'
#
loop_
_entity.id
_entity.type
_entity.pdbx_description
1 polymer ?
#
loop_
_entity_poly.entity_id
_entity_poly.type
_entity_poly.pdbx_seq_one_letter_code
_entity_poly.pdbx_strand_id
1 'polypeptide(L)'
;MSQLPLAVEFENSANEIAGESELMVSLEVNYTETDILPTIVHNAQGHYLIPLEDIEHFDVQEDYLKQGLVHYHDTAYINLDLLEGTKYDLNFENLDLNITFPAEKFNLNHLMFQVVL
;
A
#
# COMPACT_ATOMS: atom_id res chain seq x y z
N MET A 1 -44.75 -24.20 -8.20
CA MET A 1 -43.42 -24.71 -8.60
C MET A 1 -42.46 -23.55 -8.49
N SER A 2 -41.46 -23.66 -7.61
CA SER A 2 -40.55 -22.59 -7.20
C SER A 2 -39.72 -22.05 -8.38
N GLN A 3 -39.61 -20.72 -8.45
CA GLN A 3 -38.57 -20.05 -9.24
C GLN A 3 -37.21 -20.36 -8.62
N LEU A 4 -36.31 -20.92 -9.42
CA LEU A 4 -34.87 -20.94 -9.12
C LEU A 4 -34.29 -19.58 -9.50
N PRO A 5 -33.32 -19.04 -8.73
CA PRO A 5 -32.77 -17.71 -8.95
C PRO A 5 -31.87 -17.69 -10.19
N LEU A 6 -31.81 -16.52 -10.83
CA LEU A 6 -30.95 -16.24 -11.97
C LEU A 6 -29.53 -16.76 -11.70
N ALA A 7 -29.01 -17.59 -12.61
CA ALA A 7 -27.58 -17.75 -12.73
C ALA A 7 -27.00 -16.37 -13.04
N VAL A 8 -26.31 -15.78 -12.06
CA VAL A 8 -25.44 -14.64 -12.32
C VAL A 8 -24.28 -15.22 -13.11
N GLU A 9 -24.39 -15.15 -14.44
CA GLU A 9 -23.24 -15.25 -15.30
C GLU A 9 -22.36 -14.05 -14.94
N PHE A 10 -21.31 -14.31 -14.15
CA PHE A 10 -20.22 -13.36 -14.05
C PHE A 10 -19.63 -13.30 -15.44
N GLU A 11 -20.01 -12.28 -16.21
CA GLU A 11 -19.26 -11.90 -17.39
C GLU A 11 -17.83 -11.72 -16.91
N ASN A 12 -16.96 -12.66 -17.30
CA ASN A 12 -15.54 -12.42 -17.38
C ASN A 12 -15.39 -11.25 -18.34
N SER A 13 -15.49 -10.04 -17.81
CA SER A 13 -15.01 -8.84 -18.45
C SER A 13 -13.49 -8.97 -18.45
N ALA A 14 -13.01 -9.81 -19.37
CA ALA A 14 -11.69 -9.72 -19.95
C ALA A 14 -11.66 -8.42 -20.76
N ASN A 15 -11.76 -7.30 -20.07
CA ASN A 15 -11.26 -6.05 -20.54
C ASN A 15 -9.82 -6.03 -20.01
N GLU A 16 -8.88 -6.54 -20.81
CA GLU A 16 -7.49 -6.11 -20.71
C GLU A 16 -7.49 -4.58 -20.91
N ILE A 17 -7.69 -3.84 -19.83
CA ILE A 17 -7.18 -2.48 -19.77
C ILE A 17 -5.71 -2.66 -19.42
N ALA A 18 -4.83 -2.36 -20.36
CA ALA A 18 -3.42 -2.13 -20.08
C ALA A 18 -3.21 -0.86 -19.22
N GLY A 19 -4.01 -0.69 -18.16
CA GLY A 19 -4.18 0.56 -17.45
C GLY A 19 -4.80 0.29 -16.09
N GLU A 20 -4.04 0.69 -15.07
CA GLU A 20 -4.51 1.17 -13.78
C GLU A 20 -5.54 0.28 -13.06
N SER A 21 -5.08 -0.40 -12.01
CA SER A 21 -5.94 -1.19 -11.13
C SER A 21 -5.84 -0.71 -9.68
N GLU A 22 -6.97 -0.72 -8.98
CA GLU A 22 -7.05 -0.43 -7.56
C GLU A 22 -7.27 -1.72 -6.77
N LEU A 23 -6.63 -1.84 -5.62
CA LEU A 23 -6.71 -3.03 -4.76
C LEU A 23 -6.72 -2.63 -3.29
N MET A 24 -7.71 -3.11 -2.54
CA MET A 24 -7.70 -2.98 -1.08
C MET A 24 -6.91 -4.14 -0.47
N VAL A 25 -5.94 -3.83 0.40
CA VAL A 25 -5.00 -4.83 0.97
C VAL A 25 -4.92 -4.69 2.49
N SER A 26 -4.53 -5.75 3.20
CA SER A 26 -3.96 -5.64 4.55
C SER A 26 -2.57 -5.03 4.47
N LEU A 27 -2.17 -4.33 5.52
CA LEU A 27 -0.88 -3.65 5.59
C LEU A 27 -0.09 -4.12 6.81
N GLU A 28 1.12 -4.60 6.57
CA GLU A 28 2.16 -4.80 7.58
C GLU A 28 3.31 -3.83 7.30
N VAL A 29 3.77 -3.11 8.33
CA VAL A 29 4.92 -2.20 8.22
C VAL A 29 5.98 -2.58 9.23
N ASN A 30 7.19 -2.86 8.75
CA ASN A 30 8.35 -3.23 9.57
C ASN A 30 8.03 -4.33 10.60
N TYR A 31 7.37 -5.41 10.15
CA TYR A 31 6.99 -6.56 10.97
C TYR A 31 5.92 -6.26 12.03
N THR A 32 5.16 -5.19 11.84
CA THR A 32 4.03 -4.81 12.70
C THR A 32 2.74 -4.84 11.87
N GLU A 33 1.85 -5.76 12.22
CA GLU A 33 0.49 -5.81 11.67
C GLU A 33 -0.27 -4.54 12.01
N THR A 34 -1.10 -4.08 11.09
CA THR A 34 -1.85 -2.83 11.22
C THR A 34 -3.33 -3.06 10.97
N ASP A 35 -4.18 -2.23 11.57
CA ASP A 35 -5.64 -2.23 11.31
C ASP A 35 -6.00 -1.39 10.06
N ILE A 36 -5.01 -0.88 9.32
CA ILE A 36 -5.20 -0.03 8.14
C ILE A 36 -5.40 -0.92 6.91
N LEU A 37 -6.40 -0.60 6.09
CA LEU A 37 -6.71 -1.31 4.85
C LEU A 37 -6.57 -0.36 3.65
N PRO A 38 -5.34 -0.04 3.22
CA PRO A 38 -5.13 0.90 2.13
C PRO A 38 -5.73 0.39 0.82
N THR A 39 -6.24 1.31 0.01
CA THR A 39 -6.55 1.04 -1.40
C THR A 39 -5.36 1.48 -2.25
N ILE A 40 -4.52 0.54 -2.63
CA ILE A 40 -3.34 0.79 -3.45
C ILE A 40 -3.70 0.89 -4.93
N VAL A 41 -2.94 1.69 -5.67
CA VAL A 41 -3.06 1.84 -7.13
C VAL A 41 -1.83 1.22 -7.78
N HIS A 42 -2.06 0.29 -8.71
CA HIS A 42 -1.03 -0.17 -9.64
C HIS A 42 -1.19 0.64 -10.92
N ASN A 43 -0.32 1.63 -11.14
CA ASN A 43 -0.52 2.61 -12.20
C ASN A 43 -0.10 2.07 -13.59
N ALA A 44 -0.40 2.82 -14.66
CA ALA A 44 -0.03 2.42 -16.04
C ALA A 44 1.49 2.26 -16.28
N GLN A 45 2.33 2.78 -15.38
CA GLN A 45 3.79 2.66 -15.45
C GLN A 45 4.31 1.41 -14.71
N GLY A 46 3.43 0.65 -14.05
CA GLY A 46 3.79 -0.55 -13.30
C GLY A 46 4.19 -0.29 -11.85
N HIS A 47 3.95 0.91 -11.32
CA HIS A 47 4.29 1.27 -9.94
C HIS A 47 3.13 1.00 -9.00
N TYR A 48 3.46 0.51 -7.80
CA TYR A 48 2.52 0.46 -6.68
C TYR A 48 2.56 1.76 -5.90
N LEU A 49 1.39 2.39 -5.81
CA LEU A 49 1.15 3.64 -5.13
C LEU A 49 0.28 3.36 -3.90
N ILE A 50 0.77 3.70 -2.72
CA ILE A 50 0.00 3.65 -1.47
C ILE A 50 -0.40 5.07 -1.06
N PRO A 51 -1.64 5.32 -0.61
CA PRO A 51 -2.02 6.66 -0.14
C PRO A 51 -1.07 7.15 0.96
N LEU A 52 -0.67 8.42 0.90
CA LEU A 52 0.23 9.00 1.89
C LEU A 52 -0.39 8.96 3.30
N GLU A 53 -1.69 9.19 3.40
CA GLU A 53 -2.45 9.14 4.66
C GLU A 53 -2.34 7.78 5.36
N ASP A 54 -2.23 6.69 4.59
CA ASP A 54 -2.11 5.34 5.14
C ASP A 54 -0.68 5.03 5.64
N ILE A 55 0.33 5.85 5.29
CA ILE A 55 1.74 5.65 5.66
C ILE A 55 2.25 6.67 6.69
N GLU A 56 1.72 7.89 6.72
CA GLU A 56 2.24 8.99 7.55
C GLU A 56 2.20 8.70 9.06
N HIS A 57 1.43 7.70 9.48
CA HIS A 57 1.30 7.27 10.88
C HIS A 57 2.45 6.40 11.40
N PHE A 58 3.37 5.92 10.54
CA PHE A 58 4.44 4.98 10.94
C PHE A 58 5.75 5.62 11.40
N ASP A 59 5.74 6.90 11.82
CA ASP A 59 6.94 7.63 12.29
C ASP A 59 8.13 7.60 11.31
N VAL A 60 7.87 7.43 10.02
CA VAL A 60 8.87 7.54 8.97
C VAL A 60 9.18 9.01 8.72
N GLN A 61 10.46 9.35 8.51
CA GLN A 61 10.91 10.71 8.25
C GLN A 61 10.19 11.30 7.03
N GLU A 62 9.57 12.47 7.19
CA GLU A 62 8.81 13.14 6.12
C GLU A 62 9.69 13.40 4.88
N ASP A 63 10.93 13.82 5.07
CA ASP A 63 11.88 14.07 3.97
C ASP A 63 12.29 12.79 3.23
N TYR A 64 12.15 11.62 3.86
CA TYR A 64 12.30 10.35 3.18
C TYR A 64 11.07 10.03 2.33
N LEU A 65 9.87 10.15 2.90
CA LEU A 65 8.61 9.91 2.18
C LEU A 65 8.44 10.84 0.97
N LYS A 66 8.87 12.11 1.08
CA LYS A 66 8.86 13.08 -0.05
C LYS A 66 9.57 12.60 -1.31
N GLN A 67 10.53 11.67 -1.20
CA GLN A 67 11.26 11.12 -2.35
C GLN A 67 10.36 10.28 -3.25
N GLY A 68 9.37 9.60 -2.65
CA GLY A 68 8.37 8.80 -3.36
C GLY A 68 7.06 9.51 -3.58
N LEU A 69 6.93 10.79 -3.21
CA LEU A 69 5.66 11.51 -3.28
C LEU A 69 5.23 11.73 -4.74
N VAL A 70 4.06 11.19 -5.09
CA VAL A 70 3.42 11.36 -6.38
C VAL A 70 1.99 11.85 -6.14
N HIS A 71 1.55 12.84 -6.92
CA HIS A 71 0.15 13.25 -6.93
C HIS A 71 -0.54 12.51 -8.07
N TYR A 72 -1.58 11.77 -7.73
CA TYR A 72 -2.38 11.03 -8.69
C TYR A 72 -3.85 11.38 -8.47
N HIS A 73 -4.48 11.97 -9.49
CA HIS A 73 -5.73 12.72 -9.35
C HIS A 73 -5.64 13.79 -8.23
N ASP A 74 -6.56 13.75 -7.26
CA ASP A 74 -6.64 14.69 -6.13
C ASP A 74 -6.03 14.12 -4.84
N THR A 75 -5.35 12.97 -4.91
CA THR A 75 -4.79 12.24 -3.77
C THR A 75 -3.27 12.18 -3.84
N ALA A 76 -2.62 12.34 -2.69
CA ALA A 76 -1.18 12.16 -2.55
C ALA A 76 -0.86 10.68 -2.27
N TYR A 77 0.08 10.13 -3.02
CA TYR A 77 0.54 8.75 -2.88
C TYR A 77 2.06 8.69 -2.67
N ILE A 78 2.50 7.59 -2.11
CA ILE A 78 3.89 7.18 -2.05
C ILE A 78 4.11 6.07 -3.08
N ASN A 79 5.02 6.31 -4.01
CA ASN A 79 5.60 5.30 -4.87
C ASN A 79 6.76 4.61 -4.13
N LEU A 80 6.54 3.35 -3.74
CA LEU A 80 7.50 2.58 -2.96
C LEU A 80 8.79 2.27 -3.73
N ASP A 81 8.75 2.23 -5.07
CA ASP A 81 9.93 1.99 -5.92
C ASP A 81 10.97 3.11 -5.86
N LEU A 82 10.54 4.32 -5.47
CA LEU A 82 11.39 5.50 -5.41
C LEU A 82 12.06 5.69 -4.04
N LEU A 83 11.66 4.91 -3.03
CA LEU A 83 12.19 5.01 -1.68
C LEU A 83 13.43 4.12 -1.52
N GLU A 84 14.61 4.74 -1.57
CA GLU A 84 15.88 4.01 -1.50
C GLU A 84 15.96 3.12 -0.25
N GLY A 85 16.22 1.82 -0.44
CA GLY A 85 16.36 0.84 0.62
C GLY A 85 15.04 0.29 1.17
N THR A 86 13.89 0.84 0.76
CA THR A 86 12.59 0.25 1.07
C THR A 86 12.43 -1.06 0.33
N LYS A 87 11.92 -2.07 1.02
CA LYS A 87 11.49 -3.33 0.43
C LYS A 87 10.00 -3.47 0.62
N TYR A 88 9.32 -4.06 -0.35
CA TYR A 88 7.93 -4.41 -0.20
C TYR A 88 7.61 -5.69 -0.96
N ASP A 89 6.57 -6.40 -0.51
CA ASP A 89 6.04 -7.60 -1.14
C ASP A 89 4.51 -7.54 -1.10
N LEU A 90 3.87 -7.76 -2.25
CA LEU A 90 2.43 -7.78 -2.40
C LEU A 90 1.99 -9.22 -2.73
N ASN A 91 1.31 -9.84 -1.77
CA ASN A 91 0.71 -11.15 -1.95
C ASN A 91 -0.71 -11.00 -2.49
N PHE A 92 -0.87 -11.24 -3.79
CA PHE A 92 -2.17 -11.15 -4.47
C PHE A 92 -3.19 -12.22 -4.04
N GLU A 93 -2.75 -13.37 -3.55
CA GLU A 93 -3.66 -14.44 -3.11
C GLU A 93 -4.35 -14.06 -1.80
N ASN A 94 -3.62 -13.39 -0.90
CA ASN A 94 -4.10 -13.01 0.42
C ASN A 94 -4.47 -11.53 0.54
N LEU A 95 -4.22 -10.73 -0.50
CA LEU A 95 -4.38 -9.28 -0.51
C LEU A 95 -3.57 -8.62 0.61
N ASP A 96 -2.31 -9.00 0.73
CA ASP A 96 -1.43 -8.57 1.82
C ASP A 96 -0.22 -7.80 1.31
N LEU A 97 0.00 -6.60 1.83
CA LEU A 97 1.13 -5.73 1.50
C LEU A 97 2.06 -5.60 2.71
N ASN A 98 3.26 -6.15 2.55
CA ASN A 98 4.32 -6.06 3.54
C ASN A 98 5.32 -5.00 3.11
N ILE A 99 5.56 -3.98 3.94
CA ILE A 99 6.53 -2.91 3.68
C ILE A 99 7.61 -2.91 4.76
N THR A 100 8.87 -2.78 4.36
CA THR A 100 10.01 -2.61 5.26
C THR A 100 10.78 -1.37 4.87
N PHE A 101 10.63 -0.31 5.67
CA PHE A 101 11.45 0.90 5.59
C PHE A 101 12.81 0.69 6.30
N PRO A 102 13.91 1.30 5.83
CA PRO A 102 15.19 1.24 6.53
C PRO A 102 15.11 1.87 7.92
N ALA A 103 15.74 1.26 8.92
CA ALA A 103 15.65 1.70 10.31
C ALA A 103 16.13 3.15 10.52
N GLU A 104 17.14 3.59 9.76
CA GLU A 104 17.65 4.96 9.81
C GLU A 104 16.68 6.02 9.27
N LYS A 105 15.58 5.60 8.63
CA LYS A 105 14.52 6.48 8.10
C LYS A 105 13.38 6.68 9.07
N PHE A 106 13.41 6.04 10.25
CA PHE A 106 12.47 6.33 11.31
C PHE A 106 12.90 7.56 12.12
N ASN A 107 11.94 8.25 12.69
CA ASN A 107 12.20 9.35 13.61
C ASN A 107 12.77 8.77 14.92
N LEU A 108 14.07 9.05 15.17
CA LEU A 108 14.81 8.57 16.34
C LEU A 108 14.19 8.98 17.69
N ASN A 109 13.32 9.98 17.71
CA ASN A 109 12.59 10.41 18.90
C ASN A 109 11.70 9.30 19.48
N HIS A 110 11.27 8.32 18.67
CA HIS A 110 10.44 7.21 19.12
C HIS A 110 11.27 6.01 19.63
N LEU A 111 12.46 5.80 19.06
CA LEU A 111 13.35 4.66 19.41
C LEU A 111 14.06 4.84 20.76
N MET A 112 14.24 6.08 21.22
CA MET A 112 14.91 6.38 22.50
C MET A 112 14.04 6.05 23.74
N PHE A 113 12.72 5.87 23.60
CA PHE A 113 11.84 5.53 24.72
C PHE A 113 11.75 4.02 25.02
N GLN A 114 12.08 3.14 24.06
CA GLN A 114 12.01 1.69 24.28
C GLN A 114 13.24 1.09 24.97
N VAL A 115 14.36 1.83 25.03
CA VAL A 115 15.60 1.38 25.70
C VAL A 115 15.68 1.85 27.16
N VAL A 116 14.70 2.65 27.62
CA VAL A 116 14.60 3.13 29.01
C VAL A 116 13.36 2.57 29.68
N LEU A 117 13.21 1.24 29.72
CA LEU A 117 12.30 0.54 30.63
C LEU A 117 12.93 -0.77 31.12
#